data_AF-A0ABD0N2A7-F1
#
_entry.id   AF-A0ABD0N2A7-F1
#
_cell.length_a   1.000
_cell.length_b   1.000
_cell.length_c   1.000
_cell.angle_alpha   90.00
_cell.angle_beta   90.00
_cell.angle_gamma   90.00
#
_symmetry.space_group_name_H-M   'P 1'
#
loop_
_entity.id
_entity.type
_entity.pdbx_description
1 polymer ?
#
loop_
_entity_poly.entity_id
_entity_poly.type
_entity_poly.pdbx_seq_one_letter_code
_entity_poly.pdbx_strand_id
1 'polypeptide(L)'
;DPQAIWLMQGWLFISDPSFWKPDQVKALLHGVPLGRMIVLDLFAESMPVYSSTNSFYGQPFIWCMLHNFGGNSGLFGTVESINSGPFDAIRFPNSTLVGLGLTPEGIEQNPVIYELMSELAWRKEPVNLYKWVSLYALRRYGSMDENLTVAWQLLFHSVYNCTLPKYKNHNKSPLVHRPSLHMQTDIWYEPADFYKAWKLLFEAAPGFVTQETFRYDLVDVTRQALQLLTTEFYKEIQSAFQ
;
A
#
# COMPACT_ATOMS: atom_id res chain seq x y z
N ASP A 1 8.68 -14.63 -32.61
CA ASP A 1 8.65 -13.18 -32.77
C ASP A 1 10.04 -12.60 -32.47
N PRO A 2 10.83 -12.21 -33.49
CA PRO A 2 12.16 -11.64 -33.32
C PRO A 2 12.20 -10.29 -32.58
N GLN A 3 11.05 -9.64 -32.38
CA GLN A 3 10.91 -8.37 -31.65
C GLN A 3 10.33 -8.57 -30.23
N ALA A 4 10.08 -9.81 -29.80
CA ALA A 4 9.51 -10.11 -28.49
C ALA A 4 10.33 -9.51 -27.34
N ILE A 5 9.64 -8.88 -26.39
CA ILE A 5 10.19 -8.43 -25.11
C ILE A 5 9.52 -9.27 -24.02
N TRP A 6 10.31 -9.92 -23.19
CA TRP A 6 9.77 -10.71 -22.10
C TRP A 6 9.48 -9.84 -20.88
N LEU A 7 8.21 -9.68 -20.54
CA LEU A 7 7.79 -9.12 -19.25
C LEU A 7 7.81 -10.20 -18.16
N MET A 8 8.60 -10.00 -17.12
CA MET A 8 8.84 -11.00 -16.07
C MET A 8 8.55 -10.41 -14.68
N GLN A 9 7.91 -11.19 -13.80
CA GLN A 9 7.74 -10.80 -12.40
C GLN A 9 9.01 -11.02 -11.58
N GLY A 10 9.45 -10.00 -10.85
CA GLY A 10 10.59 -10.06 -9.93
C GLY A 10 10.28 -10.68 -8.56
N TRP A 11 9.04 -11.11 -8.30
CA TRP A 11 8.61 -11.66 -7.00
C TRP A 11 9.46 -12.82 -6.51
N LEU A 12 9.96 -13.66 -7.41
CA LEU A 12 10.78 -14.82 -7.06
C LEU A 12 12.08 -14.44 -6.31
N PHE A 13 12.64 -13.26 -6.61
CA PHE A 13 13.81 -12.72 -5.91
C PHE A 13 13.50 -12.32 -4.46
N ILE A 14 12.22 -12.14 -4.13
CA ILE A 14 11.71 -11.81 -2.79
C ILE A 14 11.21 -13.08 -2.07
N SER A 15 10.56 -14.00 -2.78
CA SER A 15 9.87 -15.15 -2.19
C SER A 15 10.82 -16.25 -1.73
N ASP A 16 11.96 -16.43 -2.42
CA ASP A 16 13.00 -17.38 -2.03
C ASP A 16 14.40 -16.73 -2.08
N PRO A 17 14.71 -15.86 -1.11
CA PRO A 17 16.01 -15.18 -1.07
C PRO A 17 17.16 -16.13 -0.70
N SER A 18 16.84 -17.35 -0.25
CA SER A 18 17.85 -18.36 0.08
C SER A 18 18.50 -18.94 -1.17
N PHE A 19 17.71 -19.10 -2.24
CA PHE A 19 18.15 -19.54 -3.55
C PHE A 19 18.61 -18.35 -4.42
N TRP A 20 17.83 -17.28 -4.49
CA TRP A 20 18.07 -16.14 -5.38
C TRP A 20 19.12 -15.16 -4.83
N LYS A 21 20.36 -15.62 -4.75
CA LYS A 21 21.53 -14.79 -4.43
C LYS A 21 22.02 -14.02 -5.67
N PRO A 22 22.93 -13.04 -5.52
CA PRO A 22 23.35 -12.17 -6.63
C PRO A 22 23.76 -12.91 -7.91
N ASP A 23 24.52 -14.00 -7.81
CA ASP A 23 24.97 -14.75 -8.98
C ASP A 23 23.82 -15.44 -9.72
N GLN A 24 22.86 -16.01 -9.01
CA GLN A 24 21.67 -16.66 -9.60
C GLN A 24 20.78 -15.62 -10.29
N VAL A 25 20.53 -14.49 -9.63
CA VAL A 25 19.74 -13.39 -10.20
C VAL A 25 20.41 -12.87 -11.47
N LYS A 26 21.72 -12.61 -11.42
CA LYS A 26 22.49 -12.13 -12.57
C LYS A 26 22.49 -13.14 -13.72
N ALA A 27 22.67 -14.43 -13.42
CA ALA A 27 22.64 -15.49 -14.43
C ALA A 27 21.29 -15.55 -15.16
N LEU A 28 20.16 -15.42 -14.43
CA LEU A 28 18.84 -15.37 -15.05
C LEU A 28 18.66 -14.12 -15.93
N LEU A 29 18.97 -12.94 -15.38
CA LEU A 29 18.74 -11.66 -16.07
C LEU A 29 19.64 -11.46 -17.29
N HIS A 30 20.85 -12.03 -17.29
CA HIS A 30 21.77 -12.00 -18.44
C HIS A 30 21.59 -13.19 -19.40
N GLY A 31 20.71 -14.15 -19.07
CA GLY A 31 20.30 -15.21 -19.99
C GLY A 31 19.49 -14.71 -21.20
N VAL A 32 19.02 -13.46 -21.14
CA VAL A 32 18.32 -12.76 -22.22
C VAL A 32 19.11 -11.49 -22.57
N PRO A 33 19.22 -11.10 -23.87
CA PRO A 33 19.91 -9.87 -24.23
C PRO A 33 19.34 -8.65 -23.49
N LEU A 34 20.21 -7.71 -23.12
CA LEU A 34 19.81 -6.49 -22.41
C LEU A 34 18.74 -5.72 -23.22
N GLY A 35 17.69 -5.26 -22.53
CA GLY A 35 16.56 -4.56 -23.15
C GLY A 35 15.53 -5.46 -23.82
N ARG A 36 15.74 -6.78 -23.85
CA ARG A 36 14.76 -7.78 -24.35
C ARG A 36 14.00 -8.46 -23.21
N MET A 37 14.22 -8.00 -21.97
CA MET A 37 13.45 -8.33 -20.77
C MET A 37 13.05 -7.03 -20.07
N ILE A 38 11.84 -6.97 -19.53
CA ILE A 38 11.42 -5.94 -18.58
C ILE A 38 11.03 -6.66 -17.29
N VAL A 39 11.65 -6.29 -16.17
CA VAL A 39 11.34 -6.87 -14.86
C VAL A 39 10.29 -6.01 -14.15
N LEU A 40 9.20 -6.61 -13.69
CA LEU A 40 8.29 -5.99 -12.74
C LEU A 40 8.89 -6.13 -11.35
N ASP A 41 9.41 -5.04 -10.78
CA ASP A 41 9.80 -4.98 -9.37
C ASP A 41 8.51 -4.95 -8.53
N LEU A 42 7.97 -6.15 -8.28
CA LEU A 42 6.54 -6.35 -8.08
C LEU A 42 5.99 -5.73 -6.79
N PHE A 43 6.84 -5.58 -5.77
CA PHE A 43 6.46 -5.10 -4.44
C PHE A 43 7.40 -3.98 -3.97
N ALA A 44 7.68 -3.04 -4.87
CA ALA A 44 8.76 -2.09 -4.71
C ALA A 44 8.48 -1.02 -3.65
N GLU A 45 7.22 -0.83 -3.25
CA GLU A 45 6.84 0.07 -2.14
C GLU A 45 7.22 -0.48 -0.76
N SER A 46 7.58 -1.75 -0.64
CA SER A 46 7.98 -2.36 0.64
C SER A 46 9.29 -3.14 0.54
N MET A 47 9.53 -3.79 -0.60
CA MET A 47 10.66 -4.67 -0.85
C MET A 47 11.27 -4.44 -2.25
N PRO A 48 11.83 -3.25 -2.54
CA PRO A 48 12.40 -2.94 -3.86
C PRO A 48 13.65 -3.78 -4.17
N VAL A 49 13.56 -4.62 -5.21
CA VAL A 49 14.65 -5.49 -5.65
C VAL A 49 15.68 -4.74 -6.50
N TYR A 50 15.28 -3.66 -7.18
CA TYR A 50 16.21 -2.84 -7.98
C TYR A 50 17.40 -2.36 -7.15
N SER A 51 17.18 -2.07 -5.86
CA SER A 51 18.19 -1.52 -4.96
C SER A 51 19.32 -2.50 -4.67
N SER A 52 19.02 -3.79 -4.49
CA SER A 52 20.00 -4.85 -4.18
C SER A 52 20.63 -5.48 -5.43
N THR A 53 20.04 -5.24 -6.60
CA THR A 53 20.49 -5.79 -7.89
C THR A 53 21.17 -4.76 -8.79
N ASN A 54 21.51 -3.59 -8.24
CA ASN A 54 22.09 -2.46 -8.98
C ASN A 54 21.27 -2.14 -10.25
N SER A 55 19.96 -1.96 -10.07
CA SER A 55 18.99 -1.77 -11.16
C SER A 55 18.94 -2.97 -12.12
N PHE A 56 18.65 -4.16 -11.56
CA PHE A 56 18.50 -5.42 -12.30
C PHE A 56 19.65 -5.73 -13.27
N TYR A 57 20.88 -5.39 -12.86
CA TYR A 57 22.11 -5.56 -13.62
C TYR A 57 22.02 -5.06 -15.08
N GLY A 58 21.27 -3.98 -15.31
CA GLY A 58 21.11 -3.32 -16.61
C GLY A 58 19.86 -3.72 -17.39
N GLN A 59 19.05 -4.68 -16.94
CA GLN A 59 17.75 -4.93 -17.56
C GLN A 59 16.75 -3.81 -17.18
N PRO A 60 15.92 -3.34 -18.12
CA PRO A 60 14.82 -2.42 -17.80
C PRO A 60 13.88 -2.98 -16.74
N PHE A 61 13.35 -2.09 -15.89
CA PHE A 61 12.34 -2.50 -14.91
C PHE A 61 11.21 -1.49 -14.74
N ILE A 62 10.09 -1.99 -14.22
CA ILE A 62 8.92 -1.20 -13.83
C ILE A 62 8.81 -1.29 -12.31
N TRP A 63 8.79 -0.13 -11.63
CA TRP A 63 8.56 -0.04 -10.19
C TRP A 63 7.07 -0.24 -9.94
N CYS A 64 6.68 -1.32 -9.27
CA CYS A 64 5.28 -1.65 -9.04
C CYS A 64 4.89 -1.46 -7.58
N MET A 65 3.71 -0.90 -7.37
CA MET A 65 3.01 -0.94 -6.09
C MET A 65 2.11 -2.18 -6.05
N LEU A 66 2.42 -3.15 -5.19
CA LEU A 66 1.59 -4.35 -5.00
C LEU A 66 0.38 -3.99 -4.13
N HIS A 67 0.63 -3.41 -2.96
CA HIS A 67 -0.31 -2.91 -1.97
C HIS A 67 -1.24 -3.96 -1.34
N ASN A 68 -2.03 -4.68 -2.15
CA ASN A 68 -3.06 -5.60 -1.68
C ASN A 68 -2.69 -7.06 -1.95
N PHE A 69 -2.84 -7.89 -0.91
CA PHE A 69 -2.74 -9.34 -1.00
C PHE A 69 -4.11 -9.99 -0.78
N GLY A 70 -4.46 -10.97 -1.61
CA GLY A 70 -5.65 -11.81 -1.49
C GLY A 70 -6.99 -11.12 -1.71
N GLY A 71 -7.01 -9.85 -2.18
CA GLY A 71 -8.25 -9.07 -2.23
C GLY A 71 -8.80 -8.74 -0.84
N ASN A 72 -7.96 -8.81 0.20
CA ASN A 72 -8.40 -8.60 1.58
C ASN A 72 -8.87 -7.16 1.78
N SER A 73 -10.06 -7.00 2.39
CA SER A 73 -10.50 -5.72 2.93
C SER A 73 -9.71 -5.36 4.18
N GLY A 74 -9.64 -4.07 4.51
CA GLY A 74 -8.78 -3.55 5.58
C GLY A 74 -8.17 -2.25 5.11
N LEU A 75 -8.22 -1.22 5.96
CA LEU A 75 -7.53 0.03 5.66
C LEU A 75 -6.03 -0.18 5.84
N PHE A 76 -5.26 0.20 4.83
CA PHE A 76 -3.80 0.03 4.81
C PHE A 76 -3.18 0.89 3.73
N GLY A 77 -1.95 1.32 3.98
CA GLY A 77 -1.09 1.94 2.99
C GLY A 77 0.33 2.11 3.51
N THR A 78 1.24 2.44 2.60
CA THR A 78 2.62 2.84 2.87
C THR A 78 2.89 4.21 2.23
N VAL A 79 2.01 5.20 2.50
CA VAL A 79 1.92 6.44 1.71
C VAL A 79 3.24 7.18 1.54
N GLU A 80 4.11 7.19 2.54
CA GLU A 80 5.44 7.80 2.43
C GLU A 80 6.32 7.06 1.41
N SER A 81 6.39 5.73 1.52
CA SER A 81 7.17 4.88 0.59
C SER A 81 6.64 4.96 -0.84
N ILE A 82 5.32 5.00 -1.01
CA ILE A 82 4.68 5.18 -2.32
C ILE A 82 5.03 6.56 -2.89
N ASN A 83 5.00 7.61 -2.07
CA ASN A 83 5.24 8.98 -2.49
C ASN A 83 6.71 9.27 -2.85
N SER A 84 7.69 8.63 -2.19
CA SER A 84 9.11 8.82 -2.51
C SER A 84 9.68 7.78 -3.46
N GLY A 85 9.22 6.53 -3.37
CA GLY A 85 9.81 5.35 -4.01
C GLY A 85 10.06 5.48 -5.52
N PRO A 86 9.07 5.89 -6.34
CA PRO A 86 9.27 6.13 -7.77
C PRO A 86 10.42 7.09 -8.09
N PHE A 87 10.53 8.19 -7.33
CA PHE A 87 11.54 9.21 -7.58
C PHE A 87 12.93 8.75 -7.10
N ASP A 88 12.98 7.97 -6.03
CA ASP A 88 14.23 7.36 -5.56
C ASP A 88 14.72 6.28 -6.53
N ALA A 89 13.80 5.53 -7.15
CA ALA A 89 14.11 4.59 -8.22
C ALA A 89 14.62 5.29 -9.49
N ILE A 90 14.05 6.45 -9.87
CA ILE A 90 14.54 7.27 -10.99
C ILE A 90 15.96 7.78 -10.72
N ARG A 91 16.21 8.29 -9.51
CA ARG A 91 17.50 8.89 -9.11
C ARG A 91 18.57 7.85 -8.77
N PHE A 92 18.22 6.57 -8.74
CA PHE A 92 19.17 5.51 -8.43
C PHE A 92 20.33 5.47 -9.45
N PRO A 93 21.59 5.26 -9.02
CA PRO A 93 22.73 5.22 -9.95
C PRO A 93 22.53 4.19 -11.06
N ASN A 94 22.70 4.63 -12.32
CA ASN A 94 22.48 3.80 -13.52
C ASN A 94 21.08 3.18 -13.58
N SER A 95 20.05 3.86 -13.06
CA SER A 95 18.68 3.38 -13.08
C SER A 95 18.24 3.01 -14.50
N THR A 96 17.67 1.82 -14.64
CA THR A 96 17.01 1.32 -15.85
C THR A 96 15.49 1.34 -15.71
N LEU A 97 14.96 2.19 -14.82
CA LEU A 97 13.53 2.34 -14.65
C LEU A 97 12.90 2.86 -15.96
N VAL A 98 11.87 2.16 -16.43
CA VAL A 98 11.13 2.53 -17.66
C VAL A 98 9.64 2.80 -17.42
N GLY A 99 9.15 2.62 -16.20
CA GLY A 99 7.76 2.93 -15.87
C GLY A 99 7.38 2.61 -14.43
N LEU A 100 6.15 2.96 -14.09
CA LEU A 100 5.50 2.63 -12.83
C LEU A 100 4.33 1.66 -13.08
N GLY A 101 4.00 0.83 -12.09
CA GLY A 101 2.97 -0.19 -12.21
C GLY A 101 2.10 -0.32 -10.95
N LEU A 102 0.89 -0.83 -11.16
CA LEU A 102 -0.03 -1.27 -10.11
C LEU A 102 -0.20 -2.78 -10.26
N THR A 103 0.14 -3.54 -9.22
CA THR A 103 0.06 -5.01 -9.25
C THR A 103 -0.67 -5.58 -8.03
N PRO A 104 -1.86 -5.08 -7.67
CA PRO A 104 -2.61 -5.65 -6.57
C PRO A 104 -3.13 -7.06 -6.90
N GLU A 105 -3.13 -7.95 -5.91
CA GLU A 105 -3.76 -9.26 -6.06
C GLU A 105 -5.28 -9.14 -6.14
N GLY A 106 -5.87 -8.11 -5.52
CA GLY A 106 -7.27 -7.75 -5.66
C GLY A 106 -7.52 -6.24 -5.60
N ILE A 107 -8.54 -5.79 -6.33
CA ILE A 107 -8.97 -4.38 -6.42
C ILE A 107 -10.20 -4.13 -5.54
N GLU A 108 -10.89 -2.99 -5.72
CA GLU A 108 -12.11 -2.61 -4.97
C GLU A 108 -11.89 -2.35 -3.47
N GLN A 109 -10.70 -1.87 -3.11
CA GLN A 109 -10.37 -1.42 -1.75
C GLN A 109 -9.37 -0.26 -1.79
N ASN A 110 -9.30 0.53 -0.69
CA ASN A 110 -8.34 1.62 -0.49
C ASN A 110 -8.12 2.53 -1.72
N PRO A 111 -9.17 3.08 -2.36
CA PRO A 111 -9.06 3.82 -3.62
C PRO A 111 -8.07 4.99 -3.56
N VAL A 112 -7.94 5.62 -2.40
CA VAL A 112 -7.01 6.73 -2.15
C VAL A 112 -5.54 6.37 -2.44
N ILE A 113 -5.14 5.13 -2.17
CA ILE A 113 -3.76 4.66 -2.39
C ILE A 113 -3.48 4.48 -3.88
N TYR A 114 -4.46 3.95 -4.62
CA TYR A 114 -4.37 3.79 -6.06
C TYR A 114 -4.43 5.13 -6.80
N GLU A 115 -5.21 6.10 -6.31
CA GLU A 115 -5.24 7.46 -6.86
C GLU A 115 -3.89 8.15 -6.66
N LEU A 116 -3.29 8.07 -5.46
CA LEU A 116 -1.96 8.61 -5.19
C LEU A 116 -0.93 8.03 -6.18
N MET A 117 -0.81 6.71 -6.22
CA MET A 117 0.19 6.04 -7.08
C MET A 117 -0.02 6.33 -8.57
N SER A 118 -1.27 6.39 -9.02
CA SER A 118 -1.59 6.72 -10.42
C SER A 118 -1.22 8.16 -10.77
N GLU A 119 -1.39 9.11 -9.83
CA GLU A 119 -0.96 10.49 -10.04
C GLU A 119 0.57 10.58 -10.17
N LEU A 120 1.33 9.85 -9.34
CA LEU A 120 2.80 9.91 -9.33
C LEU A 120 3.43 9.55 -10.69
N ALA A 121 2.77 8.72 -11.50
CA ALA A 121 3.22 8.41 -12.86
C ALA A 121 3.31 9.64 -13.79
N TRP A 122 2.59 10.71 -13.45
CA TRP A 122 2.56 11.97 -14.21
C TRP A 122 3.33 13.11 -13.54
N ARG A 123 3.99 12.83 -12.42
CA ARG A 123 4.72 13.83 -11.63
C ARG A 123 6.21 13.70 -11.82
N LYS A 124 6.91 14.82 -11.60
CA LYS A 124 8.38 14.86 -11.55
C LYS A 124 8.93 14.81 -10.13
N GLU A 125 8.10 15.12 -9.14
CA GLU A 125 8.47 15.17 -7.72
C GLU A 125 7.31 14.67 -6.83
N PRO A 126 7.63 14.20 -5.60
CA PRO A 126 6.65 13.81 -4.59
C PRO A 126 5.60 14.88 -4.31
N VAL A 127 4.43 14.47 -3.82
CA VAL A 127 3.40 15.40 -3.32
C VAL A 127 3.63 15.73 -1.85
N ASN A 128 3.07 16.84 -1.39
CA ASN A 128 2.85 17.04 0.04
C ASN A 128 1.62 16.22 0.45
N LEU A 129 1.82 15.10 1.15
CA LEU A 129 0.75 14.15 1.48
C LEU A 129 -0.40 14.77 2.26
N TYR A 130 -0.11 15.63 3.23
CA TYR A 130 -1.13 16.31 4.04
C TYR A 130 -2.03 17.20 3.19
N LYS A 131 -1.44 18.02 2.31
CA LYS A 131 -2.21 18.86 1.37
C LYS A 131 -2.93 18.00 0.33
N TRP A 132 -2.27 16.96 -0.17
CA TRP A 132 -2.81 16.11 -1.21
C TRP A 132 -4.07 15.38 -0.73
N VAL A 133 -4.04 14.81 0.48
CA VAL A 133 -5.19 14.07 1.02
C VAL A 133 -6.37 14.99 1.37
N SER A 134 -6.11 16.21 1.83
CA SER A 134 -7.17 17.21 2.01
C SER A 134 -7.86 17.56 0.69
N LEU A 135 -7.09 17.69 -0.39
CA LEU A 135 -7.64 17.95 -1.72
C LEU A 135 -8.32 16.71 -2.30
N TYR A 136 -7.87 15.50 -1.95
CA TYR A 136 -8.56 14.26 -2.29
C TYR A 136 -9.97 14.24 -1.68
N ALA A 137 -10.10 14.54 -0.38
CA ALA A 137 -11.40 14.62 0.28
C ALA A 137 -12.33 15.63 -0.40
N LEU A 138 -11.81 16.82 -0.74
CA LEU A 138 -12.56 17.83 -1.50
C LEU A 138 -13.03 17.30 -2.86
N ARG A 139 -12.15 16.69 -3.67
CA ARG A 139 -12.52 16.18 -4.99
C ARG A 139 -13.54 15.04 -4.89
N ARG A 140 -13.42 14.21 -3.87
CA ARG A 140 -14.24 13.02 -3.65
C ARG A 140 -15.64 13.33 -3.13
N TYR A 141 -15.78 14.39 -2.35
CA TYR A 141 -17.05 14.78 -1.69
C TYR A 141 -17.61 16.13 -2.16
N GLY A 142 -16.89 16.86 -3.02
CA GLY A 142 -17.33 18.15 -3.55
C GLY A 142 -17.39 19.31 -2.55
N SER A 143 -16.81 19.17 -1.35
CA SER A 143 -16.80 20.23 -0.31
C SER A 143 -15.51 20.25 0.50
N MET A 144 -15.06 21.44 0.92
CA MET A 144 -13.97 21.61 1.89
C MET A 144 -14.50 21.64 3.32
N ASP A 145 -15.18 20.56 3.71
CA ASP A 145 -15.61 20.38 5.09
C ASP A 145 -14.39 20.13 6.00
N GLU A 146 -14.36 20.81 7.15
CA GLU A 146 -13.23 20.76 8.09
C GLU A 146 -13.11 19.36 8.72
N ASN A 147 -14.23 18.73 9.09
CA ASN A 147 -14.21 17.40 9.69
C ASN A 147 -13.68 16.36 8.70
N LEU A 148 -14.14 16.39 7.45
CA LEU A 148 -13.64 15.49 6.40
C LEU A 148 -12.15 15.72 6.12
N THR A 149 -11.72 16.98 6.09
CA THR A 149 -10.32 17.34 5.87
C THR A 149 -9.42 16.76 6.97
N VAL A 150 -9.79 16.97 8.23
CA VAL A 150 -9.01 16.48 9.39
C VAL A 150 -9.08 14.96 9.50
N ALA A 151 -10.25 14.34 9.24
CA ALA A 151 -10.39 12.89 9.26
C ALA A 151 -9.43 12.21 8.28
N TRP A 152 -9.39 12.67 7.03
CA TRP A 152 -8.50 12.10 6.02
C TRP A 152 -7.02 12.30 6.33
N GLN A 153 -6.64 13.44 6.91
CA GLN A 153 -5.27 13.67 7.40
C GLN A 153 -4.89 12.69 8.51
N LEU A 154 -5.80 12.44 9.46
CA LEU A 154 -5.58 11.45 10.53
C LEU A 154 -5.46 10.03 9.96
N LEU A 155 -6.30 9.64 8.99
CA LEU A 155 -6.18 8.34 8.32
C LEU A 155 -4.82 8.20 7.61
N PHE A 156 -4.37 9.26 6.92
CA PHE A 156 -3.06 9.31 6.26
C PHE A 156 -1.90 9.27 7.23
N HIS A 157 -2.03 9.88 8.41
CA HIS A 157 -1.01 9.83 9.45
C HIS A 157 -0.93 8.45 10.12
N SER A 158 -2.06 7.74 10.20
CA SER A 158 -2.20 6.48 10.95
C SER A 158 -2.22 5.25 10.03
N VAL A 159 -3.41 4.73 9.72
CA VAL A 159 -3.62 3.43 9.08
C VAL A 159 -3.00 3.34 7.68
N TYR A 160 -2.93 4.45 6.95
CA TYR A 160 -2.33 4.51 5.62
C TYR A 160 -0.81 4.76 5.62
N ASN A 161 -0.17 4.94 6.78
CA ASN A 161 1.27 5.18 6.88
C ASN A 161 2.01 4.06 7.63
N CYS A 162 1.92 2.84 7.11
CA CYS A 162 2.76 1.76 7.59
C CYS A 162 4.23 1.99 7.19
N THR A 163 5.11 2.14 8.18
CA THR A 163 6.56 2.29 7.97
C THR A 163 7.35 1.04 8.37
N LEU A 164 6.64 -0.03 8.76
CA LEU A 164 7.26 -1.29 9.13
C LEU A 164 7.94 -1.94 7.91
N PRO A 165 9.23 -2.33 8.02
CA PRO A 165 9.97 -2.87 6.88
C PRO A 165 9.39 -4.20 6.45
N LYS A 166 9.25 -4.41 5.13
CA LYS A 166 8.79 -5.67 4.51
C LYS A 166 7.39 -6.10 4.97
N TYR A 167 6.56 -5.15 5.41
CA TYR A 167 5.21 -5.44 5.89
C TYR A 167 4.30 -5.90 4.75
N LYS A 168 3.66 -7.07 4.90
CA LYS A 168 2.69 -7.63 3.94
C LYS A 168 1.29 -7.59 4.55
N ASN A 169 0.42 -6.75 3.99
CA ASN A 169 -0.94 -6.61 4.51
C ASN A 169 -1.87 -7.75 4.04
N HIS A 170 -1.77 -8.90 4.71
CA HIS A 170 -2.68 -10.03 4.50
C HIS A 170 -3.95 -9.98 5.38
N ASN A 171 -4.25 -8.83 6.01
CA ASN A 171 -5.21 -8.67 7.12
C ASN A 171 -5.22 -9.86 8.10
N LYS A 172 -4.42 -9.73 9.16
CA LYS A 172 -4.30 -10.77 10.19
C LYS A 172 -5.15 -10.58 11.45
N SER A 173 -6.17 -9.73 11.36
CA SER A 173 -6.99 -9.39 12.52
C SER A 173 -7.79 -10.60 13.05
N PRO A 174 -8.10 -10.62 14.36
CA PRO A 174 -8.95 -11.66 14.94
C PRO A 174 -10.33 -11.83 14.28
N LEU A 175 -10.84 -10.78 13.64
CA LEU A 175 -12.11 -10.81 12.92
C LEU A 175 -12.13 -11.81 11.75
N VAL A 176 -11.00 -11.97 11.05
CA VAL A 176 -10.93 -12.74 9.79
C VAL A 176 -10.02 -13.97 9.89
N HIS A 177 -9.33 -14.16 11.01
CA HIS A 177 -8.47 -15.31 11.26
C HIS A 177 -9.17 -16.40 12.05
N ARG A 178 -8.70 -17.64 11.89
CA ARG A 178 -9.18 -18.76 12.71
C ARG A 178 -8.89 -18.45 14.19
N PRO A 179 -9.90 -18.51 15.08
CA PRO A 179 -9.71 -18.22 16.50
C PRO A 179 -8.65 -19.10 17.16
N SER A 180 -7.87 -18.50 18.06
CA SER A 180 -6.82 -19.15 18.86
C SER A 180 -6.55 -18.32 20.11
N LEU A 181 -5.93 -18.88 21.15
CA LEU A 181 -5.45 -18.11 22.31
C LEU A 181 -4.09 -17.43 22.05
N HIS A 182 -3.54 -17.55 20.84
CA HIS A 182 -2.22 -17.03 20.48
C HIS A 182 -2.26 -16.22 19.17
N MET A 183 -3.25 -15.36 19.02
CA MET A 183 -3.38 -14.49 17.83
C MET A 183 -2.45 -13.27 17.94
N GLN A 184 -1.90 -12.84 16.80
CA GLN A 184 -1.16 -11.58 16.72
C GLN A 184 -2.14 -10.41 16.59
N THR A 185 -1.97 -9.40 17.45
CA THR A 185 -2.88 -8.25 17.56
C THR A 185 -2.20 -6.91 17.35
N ASP A 186 -0.95 -6.93 16.89
CA ASP A 186 -0.15 -5.73 16.73
C ASP A 186 -0.62 -4.93 15.51
N ILE A 187 -0.61 -3.62 15.67
CA ILE A 187 -0.95 -2.63 14.65
C ILE A 187 0.18 -1.61 14.57
N TRP A 188 0.35 -0.98 13.41
CA TRP A 188 1.46 -0.04 13.15
C TRP A 188 1.10 1.42 13.40
N TYR A 189 -0.08 1.68 13.97
CA TYR A 189 -0.62 3.01 14.19
C TYR A 189 -1.35 3.09 15.53
N GLU A 190 -1.55 4.30 16.03
CA GLU A 190 -2.29 4.58 17.25
C GLU A 190 -3.82 4.49 17.01
N PRO A 191 -4.56 3.60 17.69
CA PRO A 191 -6.02 3.51 17.56
C PRO A 191 -6.74 4.81 17.83
N ALA A 192 -6.26 5.65 18.75
CA ALA A 192 -6.91 6.90 19.10
C ALA A 192 -7.06 7.85 17.89
N ASP A 193 -6.04 7.94 17.03
CA ASP A 193 -6.10 8.76 15.80
C ASP A 193 -7.13 8.22 14.82
N PHE A 194 -7.19 6.88 14.70
CA PHE A 194 -8.18 6.23 13.85
C PHE A 194 -9.62 6.45 14.36
N TYR A 195 -9.87 6.26 15.65
CA TYR A 195 -11.18 6.49 16.24
C TYR A 195 -11.61 7.96 16.15
N LYS A 196 -10.66 8.90 16.27
CA LYS A 196 -10.93 10.33 16.04
C LYS A 196 -11.33 10.59 14.59
N ALA A 197 -10.64 10.01 13.61
CA ALA A 197 -11.02 10.12 12.20
C ALA A 197 -12.41 9.55 11.93
N TRP A 198 -12.73 8.38 12.50
CA TRP A 198 -14.05 7.76 12.39
C TRP A 198 -15.16 8.65 12.96
N LYS A 199 -14.94 9.23 14.15
CA LYS A 199 -15.88 10.18 14.77
C LYS A 199 -16.14 11.39 13.87
N LEU A 200 -15.10 12.00 13.31
CA LEU A 200 -15.22 13.17 12.43
C LEU A 200 -15.99 12.86 11.15
N LEU A 201 -15.76 11.69 10.54
CA LEU A 201 -16.55 11.23 9.39
C LEU A 201 -18.03 11.07 9.77
N PHE A 202 -18.32 10.52 10.95
CA PHE A 202 -19.70 10.37 11.43
C PHE A 202 -20.37 11.74 11.69
N GLU A 203 -19.66 12.70 12.27
CA GLU A 203 -20.15 14.06 12.51
C GLU A 203 -20.44 14.82 11.21
N ALA A 204 -19.71 14.54 10.13
CA ALA A 204 -19.98 15.10 8.81
C ALA A 204 -21.21 14.47 8.12
N ALA A 205 -21.65 13.28 8.54
CA ALA A 205 -22.65 12.49 7.82
C ALA A 205 -23.95 13.22 7.44
N PRO A 206 -24.55 14.08 8.29
CA PRO A 206 -25.76 14.82 7.92
C PRO A 206 -25.63 15.66 6.64
N GLY A 207 -24.42 16.15 6.33
CA GLY A 207 -24.17 16.95 5.13
C GLY A 207 -23.84 16.14 3.86
N PHE A 208 -23.45 14.87 4.00
CA PHE A 208 -22.82 14.11 2.92
C PHE A 208 -23.44 12.73 2.66
N VAL A 209 -24.42 12.28 3.45
CA VAL A 209 -25.02 10.93 3.33
C VAL A 209 -25.66 10.65 1.96
N THR A 210 -26.06 11.66 1.19
CA THR A 210 -26.60 11.47 -0.16
C THR A 210 -25.51 11.13 -1.18
N GLN A 211 -24.25 11.42 -0.88
CA GLN A 211 -23.11 11.14 -1.75
C GLN A 211 -22.68 9.68 -1.61
N GLU A 212 -22.55 8.98 -2.74
CA GLU A 212 -22.15 7.57 -2.75
C GLU A 212 -20.72 7.35 -2.25
N THR A 213 -19.78 8.20 -2.66
CA THR A 213 -18.38 8.14 -2.23
C THR A 213 -18.24 8.30 -0.72
N PHE A 214 -18.97 9.25 -0.13
CA PHE A 214 -18.99 9.43 1.31
C PHE A 214 -19.60 8.23 2.04
N ARG A 215 -20.73 7.69 1.56
CA ARG A 215 -21.32 6.48 2.13
C ARG A 215 -20.36 5.30 2.10
N TYR A 216 -19.66 5.10 0.99
CA TYR A 216 -18.64 4.06 0.85
C TYR A 216 -17.56 4.20 1.92
N ASP A 217 -16.96 5.39 2.05
CA ASP A 217 -15.85 5.60 2.98
C ASP A 217 -16.30 5.53 4.44
N LEU A 218 -17.49 6.05 4.76
CA LEU A 218 -18.07 5.93 6.11
C LEU A 218 -18.28 4.46 6.49
N VAL A 219 -18.76 3.63 5.56
CA VAL A 219 -18.93 2.19 5.79
C VAL A 219 -17.58 1.50 5.98
N ASP A 220 -16.57 1.77 5.14
CA ASP A 220 -15.27 1.10 5.25
C ASP A 220 -14.50 1.52 6.51
N VAL A 221 -14.53 2.81 6.87
CA VAL A 221 -13.94 3.29 8.13
C VAL A 221 -14.68 2.71 9.34
N THR A 222 -16.01 2.62 9.29
CA THR A 222 -16.78 1.96 10.36
C THR A 222 -16.44 0.48 10.48
N ARG A 223 -16.33 -0.24 9.35
CA ARG A 223 -15.90 -1.65 9.32
C ARG A 223 -14.51 -1.81 9.95
N GLN A 224 -13.58 -0.90 9.67
CA GLN A 224 -12.26 -0.90 10.27
C GLN A 224 -12.30 -0.62 11.79
N ALA A 225 -13.18 0.28 12.26
CA ALA A 225 -13.40 0.49 13.70
C ALA A 225 -13.89 -0.79 14.39
N LEU A 226 -14.85 -1.50 13.78
CA LEU A 226 -15.34 -2.79 14.29
C LEU A 226 -14.25 -3.87 14.32
N GLN A 227 -13.34 -3.86 13.34
CA GLN A 227 -12.18 -4.76 13.33
C GLN A 227 -11.21 -4.48 14.50
N LEU A 228 -10.98 -3.20 14.83
CA LEU A 228 -10.17 -2.80 15.99
C LEU A 228 -10.85 -3.21 17.30
N LEU A 229 -12.13 -2.91 17.47
CA LEU A 229 -12.91 -3.32 18.65
C LEU A 229 -12.92 -4.84 18.83
N THR A 230 -13.05 -5.61 17.74
CA THR A 230 -12.94 -7.08 17.81
C THR A 230 -11.61 -7.53 18.39
N THR A 231 -10.52 -6.81 18.06
CA THR A 231 -9.18 -7.10 18.58
C THR A 231 -9.07 -6.74 20.07
N GLU A 232 -9.69 -5.65 20.50
CA GLU A 232 -9.76 -5.26 21.91
C GLU A 232 -10.54 -6.28 22.75
N PHE A 233 -11.75 -6.64 22.32
CA PHE A 233 -12.56 -7.68 23.00
C PHE A 233 -11.87 -9.05 22.99
N TYR A 234 -11.16 -9.40 21.93
CA TYR A 234 -10.35 -10.62 21.89
C TYR A 234 -9.31 -10.64 23.04
N LYS A 235 -8.61 -9.53 23.29
CA LYS A 235 -7.63 -9.43 24.38
C LYS A 235 -8.28 -9.55 25.76
N GLU A 236 -9.46 -8.96 25.94
CA GLU A 236 -10.23 -9.09 27.18
C GLU A 236 -10.67 -10.53 27.43
N ILE A 237 -11.21 -11.20 26.41
CA ILE A 237 -11.63 -12.61 26.48
C ILE A 237 -10.42 -13.51 26.80
N GLN A 238 -9.29 -13.28 26.15
CA GLN A 238 -8.06 -14.03 26.39
C GLN A 238 -7.56 -13.87 27.83
N SER A 239 -7.58 -12.63 28.35
CA SER A 239 -7.17 -12.31 29.73
C SER A 239 -8.11 -12.94 30.76
N ALA A 240 -9.42 -12.88 30.54
CA ALA A 240 -10.42 -13.45 31.44
C ALA A 240 -10.43 -14.99 31.46
N PHE A 241 -9.93 -15.63 30.40
CA PHE A 241 -9.80 -17.08 30.32
C PHE A 241 -8.57 -17.62 31.08
N GLN A 242 -7.52 -16.81 31.25
CA GLN A 242 -6.26 -17.18 31.91
C GLN A 242 -6.37 -17.07 33.45
#